data_AF-A0A940SQZ4-F1
#
_entry.id   AF-A0A940SQZ4-F1
#
_cell.length_a   1.000
_cell.length_b   1.000
_cell.length_c   1.000
_cell.angle_alpha   90.00
_cell.angle_beta   90.00
_cell.angle_gamma   90.00
#
_symmetry.space_group_name_H-M   'P 1'
#
loop_
_entity.id
_entity.type
_entity.pdbx_description
1 polymer ?
#
loop_
_entity_poly.entity_id
_entity_poly.type
_entity_poly.pdbx_seq_one_letter_code
_entity_poly.pdbx_strand_id
1 'polypeptide(L)'
;AQVTGTHDFHSFCAQATAESNCIRKIYGTAVEANGSDVAIRIRGDGFLYNMVRIFVGTLLDINEGVFPPDAMPEILAAKDRLAAGRTAMAHGLYLNQVFYSDAECRKI
;
A
#
# COMPACT_ATOMS: atom_id res chain seq x y z
N ALA A 1 9.54 7.48 -0.81
CA ALA A 1 9.35 6.74 0.46
C ALA A 1 8.42 7.51 1.41
N GLN A 2 7.18 7.80 0.99
CA GLN A 2 6.25 8.62 1.78
C GLN A 2 5.27 7.82 2.66
N VAL A 3 5.29 6.47 2.55
CA VAL A 3 4.28 5.59 3.17
C VAL A 3 4.84 4.70 4.27
N THR A 4 6.17 4.70 4.46
CA THR A 4 6.82 3.98 5.56
C THR A 4 6.47 4.65 6.89
N GLY A 5 6.32 3.87 7.96
CA GLY A 5 5.87 4.34 9.26
C GLY A 5 4.42 3.97 9.54
N THR A 6 3.85 4.60 10.56
CA THR A 6 2.48 4.35 11.01
C THR A 6 1.55 5.40 10.43
N HIS A 7 0.58 4.98 9.64
CA HIS A 7 -0.38 5.86 8.96
C HIS A 7 -1.79 5.31 9.05
N ASP A 8 -2.76 6.20 8.86
CA ASP A 8 -4.16 5.83 8.64
C ASP A 8 -4.36 5.50 7.16
N PHE A 9 -4.61 4.24 6.84
CA PHE A 9 -4.75 3.74 5.47
C PHE A 9 -6.23 3.62 5.05
N HIS A 10 -7.12 4.42 5.65
CA HIS A 10 -8.55 4.40 5.33
C HIS A 10 -8.84 4.55 3.82
N SER A 11 -8.13 5.46 3.13
CA SER A 11 -8.24 5.66 1.67
C SER A 11 -7.87 4.42 0.86
N PHE A 12 -7.11 3.49 1.45
CA PHE A 12 -6.70 2.23 0.85
C PHE A 12 -7.51 1.05 1.38
N CYS A 13 -8.72 1.26 1.91
CA CYS A 13 -9.59 0.19 2.37
C CYS A 13 -10.82 0.05 1.46
N ALA A 14 -11.17 -1.17 1.05
CA ALA A 14 -12.37 -1.38 0.22
C ALA A 14 -13.69 -1.20 0.99
N GLN A 15 -13.70 -1.50 2.29
CA GLN A 15 -14.83 -1.28 3.19
C GLN A 15 -14.28 -0.92 4.56
N ALA A 16 -14.20 0.38 4.83
CA ALA A 16 -13.94 0.88 6.17
C ALA A 16 -15.27 1.28 6.80
N THR A 17 -15.60 0.67 7.94
CA THR A 17 -16.67 1.16 8.81
C THR A 17 -16.09 2.15 9.82
N ALA A 18 -16.92 2.99 10.43
CA ALA A 18 -16.48 3.95 11.44
C ALA A 18 -15.75 3.30 12.64
N GLU A 19 -15.99 2.01 12.88
CA GLU A 19 -15.38 1.22 13.96
C GLU A 19 -14.06 0.54 13.56
N SER A 20 -13.72 0.53 12.27
CA SER A 20 -12.55 -0.19 11.76
C SER A 20 -11.26 0.59 12.01
N ASN A 21 -10.34 0.00 12.80
CA ASN A 21 -9.00 0.55 12.96
C ASN A 21 -8.22 0.41 11.65
N CYS A 22 -8.11 1.52 10.91
CA CYS A 22 -7.40 1.63 9.64
C CYS A 22 -5.92 2.01 9.79
N ILE A 23 -5.41 2.11 11.02
CA ILE A 23 -4.01 2.43 11.28
C ILE A 23 -3.17 1.17 11.06
N ARG A 24 -2.15 1.26 10.20
CA ARG A 24 -1.16 0.21 9.96
C ARG A 24 0.24 0.78 9.97
N LYS A 25 1.21 -0.07 10.27
CA LYS A 25 2.62 0.26 10.21
C LYS A 25 3.28 -0.44 9.03
N ILE A 26 3.81 0.35 8.10
CA ILE A 26 4.64 -0.15 7.01
C ILE A 26 6.11 -0.04 7.44
N TYR A 27 6.79 -1.17 7.51
CA TYR A 27 8.21 -1.26 7.82
C TYR A 27 9.09 -0.88 6.64
N GLY A 28 8.62 -1.16 5.42
CA GLY A 28 9.34 -0.74 4.23
C GLY A 28 8.65 -1.18 2.95
N THR A 29 9.04 -0.51 1.87
CA THR A 29 8.60 -0.77 0.50
C THR A 29 9.81 -0.86 -0.40
N ALA A 30 9.82 -1.81 -1.33
CA ALA A 30 10.85 -1.93 -2.35
C ALA A 30 10.18 -2.08 -3.73
N VAL A 31 10.82 -1.49 -4.74
CA VAL A 31 10.43 -1.64 -6.15
C VAL A 31 11.68 -2.08 -6.90
N GLU A 32 11.60 -3.21 -7.58
CA GLU A 32 12.71 -3.79 -8.32
C GLU A 32 12.27 -4.16 -9.74
N ALA A 33 13.07 -3.75 -10.72
CA ALA A 33 12.89 -4.16 -12.10
C ALA A 33 13.63 -5.48 -12.34
N ASN A 34 12.90 -6.48 -12.86
CA ASN A 34 13.38 -7.81 -13.19
C ASN A 34 13.12 -8.06 -14.68
N GLY A 35 14.00 -7.53 -15.54
CA GLY A 35 13.81 -7.60 -16.98
C GLY A 35 12.57 -6.85 -17.43
N SER A 36 11.54 -7.56 -17.91
CA SER A 36 10.26 -6.99 -18.32
C SER A 36 9.29 -6.74 -17.16
N ASP A 37 9.57 -7.29 -15.98
CA ASP A 37 8.63 -7.30 -14.86
C ASP A 37 9.06 -6.32 -13.77
N VAL A 38 8.11 -5.77 -13.03
CA VAL A 38 8.37 -4.93 -11.85
C VAL A 38 7.79 -5.60 -10.61
N ALA A 39 8.66 -5.92 -9.67
CA ALA A 39 8.27 -6.48 -8.38
C ALA A 39 8.15 -5.36 -7.34
N ILE A 40 6.96 -5.21 -6.76
CA ILE A 40 6.70 -4.32 -5.64
C ILE A 40 6.55 -5.15 -4.37
N ARG A 41 7.40 -4.91 -3.37
CA ARG A 41 7.32 -5.55 -2.06
C ARG A 41 6.92 -4.54 -1.00
N ILE A 42 5.94 -4.91 -0.18
CA ILE A 42 5.45 -4.09 0.93
C ILE A 42 5.47 -4.95 2.18
N ARG A 43 5.98 -4.37 3.27
CA ARG A 43 6.18 -5.05 4.55
C ARG A 43 5.53 -4.24 5.64
N GLY A 44 4.71 -4.86 6.47
CA GLY A 44 4.00 -4.17 7.53
C GLY A 44 3.55 -5.12 8.63
N ASP A 45 3.01 -4.54 9.70
CA ASP A 45 2.40 -5.27 10.84
C ASP A 45 1.06 -5.93 10.49
N GLY A 46 0.45 -5.50 9.39
CA GLY A 46 -0.75 -6.08 8.81
C GLY A 46 -1.25 -5.24 7.65
N PHE A 47 -2.24 -5.76 6.92
CA PHE A 47 -2.83 -5.10 5.77
C PHE A 47 -4.36 -5.10 5.87
N LEU A 48 -5.01 -4.01 5.45
CA LEU A 48 -6.47 -3.96 5.34
C LEU A 48 -6.95 -4.72 4.10
N TYR A 49 -8.24 -5.04 4.05
CA TYR A 49 -8.83 -5.70 2.90
C TYR A 49 -8.65 -4.84 1.63
N ASN A 50 -8.07 -5.46 0.59
CA ASN A 50 -7.64 -4.85 -0.67
C ASN A 50 -6.55 -3.75 -0.58
N MET A 51 -5.98 -3.47 0.60
CA MET A 51 -5.03 -2.38 0.80
C MET A 51 -3.87 -2.37 -0.17
N VAL A 52 -3.14 -3.48 -0.25
CA VAL A 52 -1.97 -3.58 -1.13
C VAL A 52 -2.36 -3.37 -2.59
N ARG A 53 -3.52 -3.86 -3.02
CA ARG A 53 -3.98 -3.75 -4.41
C ARG A 53 -4.43 -2.33 -4.76
N ILE A 54 -5.11 -1.64 -3.85
CA ILE A 54 -5.52 -0.24 -4.04
C ILE A 54 -4.28 0.65 -4.04
N PHE A 55 -3.33 0.38 -3.14
CA PHE A 55 -2.07 1.09 -3.05
C PHE A 55 -1.26 0.97 -4.36
N VAL A 56 -1.04 -0.25 -4.84
CA VAL A 56 -0.33 -0.49 -6.11
C VAL A 56 -1.09 0.11 -7.29
N GLY A 57 -2.42 -0.03 -7.34
CA GLY A 57 -3.20 0.59 -8.41
C GLY A 57 -3.12 2.12 -8.43
N THR A 58 -3.05 2.76 -7.25
CA THR A 58 -2.81 4.20 -7.12
C THR A 58 -1.42 4.58 -7.64
N LEU A 59 -0.39 3.78 -7.35
CA LEU A 59 0.95 4.03 -7.92
C LEU A 59 0.98 3.91 -9.44
N LEU A 60 0.23 2.97 -10.01
CA LEU A 60 0.09 2.85 -11.47
C LEU A 60 -0.63 4.08 -12.06
N ASP A 61 -1.69 4.56 -11.41
CA ASP A 61 -2.41 5.77 -11.83
C ASP A 61 -1.52 7.02 -11.78
N ILE A 62 -0.66 7.14 -10.75
CA ILE A 62 0.36 8.20 -10.68
C ILE A 62 1.35 8.07 -11.84
N ASN A 63 1.85 6.85 -12.10
CA ASN A 63 2.80 6.61 -13.18
C ASN A 63 2.23 6.89 -14.57
N GLU A 64 0.93 6.65 -14.77
CA GLU A 64 0.20 6.94 -16.01
C GLU A 64 -0.25 8.41 -16.12
N GLY A 65 -0.01 9.24 -15.09
CA GLY A 65 -0.34 10.66 -15.09
C GLY A 65 -1.80 10.98 -14.77
N VAL A 66 -2.57 10.01 -14.26
CA VAL A 66 -3.95 10.25 -13.75
C VAL A 66 -3.92 11.08 -12.46
N PHE A 67 -2.90 10.86 -11.62
CA PHE A 67 -2.61 11.65 -10.42
C PHE A 67 -1.22 12.27 -10.50
N PRO A 68 -0.97 13.41 -9.81
CA PRO A 68 0.35 14.00 -9.76
C PRO A 68 1.34 13.10 -8.97
N PRO A 69 2.67 13.18 -9.25
CA PRO A 69 3.70 12.37 -8.60
C PRO A 69 3.72 12.43 -7.07
N ASP A 70 3.21 13.51 -6.49
CA ASP A 70 3.17 13.82 -5.07
C ASP A 70 1.76 13.67 -4.44
N ALA A 71 0.80 13.03 -5.12
CA ALA A 71 -0.57 12.86 -4.63
C ALA A 71 -0.69 12.02 -3.33
N MET A 72 0.28 11.16 -3.05
CA MET A 72 0.17 10.14 -1.99
C MET A 72 -0.14 10.70 -0.58
N PRO A 73 0.48 11.80 -0.09
CA PRO A 73 0.17 12.37 1.21
C PRO A 73 -1.25 12.94 1.26
N GLU A 74 -1.73 13.55 0.18
CA GLU A 74 -3.09 14.09 0.09
C GLU A 74 -4.12 12.95 0.11
N ILE A 75 -3.86 11.86 -0.62
CA ILE A 75 -4.73 10.67 -0.63
C ILE A 75 -4.79 10.05 0.77
N LEU A 76 -3.66 9.92 1.48
CA LEU A 76 -3.63 9.42 2.87
C LEU A 76 -4.40 10.35 3.81
N ALA A 77 -4.23 11.68 3.67
CA ALA A 77 -4.89 12.67 4.50
C ALA A 77 -6.41 12.73 4.27
N ALA A 78 -6.87 12.44 3.05
CA ALA A 78 -8.29 12.46 2.69
C ALA A 78 -9.12 11.44 3.47
N LYS A 79 -8.52 10.30 3.86
CA LYS A 79 -9.21 9.18 4.52
C LYS A 79 -10.49 8.77 3.79
N ASP A 80 -10.45 8.78 2.48
CA ASP A 80 -11.57 8.50 1.60
C ASP A 80 -11.11 7.53 0.51
N ARG A 81 -11.81 6.39 0.40
CA ARG A 81 -11.52 5.39 -0.63
C ARG A 81 -11.64 5.98 -2.03
N LEU A 82 -12.53 6.94 -2.26
CA LEU A 82 -12.71 7.57 -3.59
C LEU A 82 -11.54 8.46 -3.99
N ALA A 83 -10.72 8.91 -3.02
CA ALA A 83 -9.50 9.68 -3.31
C ALA A 83 -8.36 8.79 -3.82
N ALA A 84 -8.40 7.48 -3.55
CA ALA A 84 -7.39 6.53 -4.01
C ALA A 84 -7.71 5.98 -5.40
N GLY A 85 -6.68 5.52 -6.10
CA GLY A 85 -6.78 5.00 -7.46
C GLY A 85 -7.53 3.67 -7.59
N ARG A 86 -7.41 3.08 -8.79
CA ARG A 86 -8.04 1.80 -9.09
C ARG A 86 -7.50 0.67 -8.21
N THR A 87 -8.25 -0.41 -8.11
CA THR A 87 -7.78 -1.63 -7.45
C THR A 87 -7.01 -2.47 -8.47
N ALA A 88 -5.71 -2.71 -8.24
CA ALA A 88 -4.90 -3.54 -9.13
C ALA A 88 -5.47 -4.97 -9.28
N MET A 89 -5.14 -5.63 -10.38
CA MET A 89 -5.57 -7.02 -10.63
C MET A 89 -5.04 -7.98 -9.56
N ALA A 90 -5.84 -8.98 -9.18
CA ALA A 90 -5.51 -9.86 -8.06
C ALA A 90 -4.37 -10.85 -8.34
N HIS A 91 -4.20 -11.27 -9.60
CA HIS A 91 -3.26 -12.32 -9.98
C HIS A 91 -1.77 -11.94 -9.80
N GLY A 92 -1.46 -10.65 -9.62
CA GLY A 92 -0.10 -10.19 -9.33
C GLY A 92 0.26 -10.13 -7.84
N LEU A 93 -0.71 -10.34 -6.94
CA LEU A 93 -0.48 -10.28 -5.50
C LEU A 93 -0.33 -11.68 -4.90
N TYR A 94 0.74 -11.86 -4.12
CA TYR A 94 0.95 -13.05 -3.31
C TYR A 94 1.56 -12.70 -1.96
N LEU A 95 1.34 -13.56 -0.95
CA LEU A 95 2.01 -13.46 0.33
C LEU A 95 3.42 -14.05 0.21
N ASN A 96 4.45 -13.21 0.33
CA ASN A 96 5.83 -13.67 0.18
C ASN A 96 6.40 -14.31 1.46
N GLN A 97 6.18 -13.68 2.63
CA GLN A 97 6.77 -14.14 3.90
C GLN A 97 5.95 -13.64 5.09
N VAL A 98 5.89 -14.45 6.15
CA VAL A 98 5.34 -14.08 7.46
C VAL A 98 6.47 -14.03 8.47
N PHE A 99 6.55 -12.95 9.23
CA PHE A 99 7.51 -12.79 10.32
C PHE A 99 6.80 -12.99 11.66
N TYR A 100 7.42 -13.72 12.59
CA TYR A 100 6.84 -13.97 13.91
C TYR A 100 7.35 -12.99 14.97
N SER A 101 8.33 -12.14 14.64
CA SER A 101 8.76 -11.03 15.46
C SER A 101 9.01 -9.75 14.67
N ASP A 102 8.76 -8.60 15.33
CA ASP A 102 9.04 -7.27 14.82
C ASP A 102 10.52 -7.08 14.44
N ALA A 103 11.41 -7.67 15.25
CA ALA A 103 12.85 -7.56 15.05
C ALA A 103 13.32 -8.23 13.75
N GLU A 104 12.68 -9.35 13.36
CA GLU A 104 12.99 -10.03 12.10
C GLU A 104 12.47 -9.23 10.91
N CYS A 105 11.25 -8.70 11.00
CA CYS A 105 10.64 -7.93 9.90
C CYS A 105 11.44 -6.67 9.54
N ARG A 106 12.10 -6.05 10.52
CA ARG A 106 12.90 -4.81 10.34
C ARG A 106 14.31 -5.03 9.79
N LYS A 107 14.85 -6.26 9.81
CA LYS A 107 16.27 -6.55 9.49
C LYS A 107 16.58 -6.72 8.00
N ILE A 108 15.55 -6.85 7.17
CA ILE A 108 15.64 -7.02 5.72
C ILE A 108 15.39 -5.66 5.07
#